data_AF-A0A1M5JCH3-F1
#
_entry.id   AF-A0A1M5JCH3-F1
#
_cell.length_a   1.000
_cell.length_b   1.000
_cell.length_c   1.000
_cell.angle_alpha   90.00
_cell.angle_beta   90.00
_cell.angle_gamma   90.00
#
_symmetry.space_group_name_H-M   'P 1'
#
loop_
_entity.id
_entity.type
_entity.pdbx_description
1 polymer ?
#
loop_
_entity_poly.entity_id
_entity_poly.type
_entity_poly.pdbx_seq_one_letter_code
_entity_poly.pdbx_strand_id
1 'polypeptide(L)'
;MRLMADVTVTVTSNGRDYIDTVRMEFEDEDYTEFDFGGFFRDLVNKLKPVVVEALPKERIVIDIKNIRRSMVDREKLEEAYVKCER
;
A
#
# COMPACT_ATOMS: atom_id res chain seq x y z
N MET A 1 0.38 -13.81 4.51
CA MET A 1 -0.97 -13.23 4.73
C MET A 1 -1.08 -11.96 3.89
N ARG A 2 -2.20 -11.64 3.23
CA ARG A 2 -2.27 -10.41 2.42
C ARG A 2 -2.85 -9.25 3.22
N LEU A 3 -2.15 -8.12 3.22
CA LEU A 3 -2.59 -6.87 3.84
C LEU A 3 -2.96 -5.86 2.77
N MET A 4 -4.06 -5.15 2.96
CA MET A 4 -4.45 -4.00 2.17
C MET A 4 -4.23 -2.73 2.98
N ALA A 5 -3.67 -1.69 2.37
CA ALA A 5 -3.59 -0.37 2.96
C ALA A 5 -3.95 0.72 1.95
N ASP A 6 -4.42 1.84 2.48
CA ASP A 6 -4.53 3.07 1.71
C ASP A 6 -3.23 3.87 1.94
N VAL A 7 -2.49 4.14 0.87
CA VAL A 7 -1.21 4.85 0.91
C VAL A 7 -1.39 6.22 0.29
N THR A 8 -1.27 7.26 1.11
CA THR A 8 -1.30 8.65 0.66
C THR A 8 0.12 9.16 0.49
N VAL A 9 0.43 9.69 -0.68
CA VAL A 9 1.70 10.33 -0.99
C VAL A 9 1.46 11.83 -1.12
N THR A 10 2.19 12.60 -0.33
CA THR A 10 2.25 14.05 -0.42
C THR A 10 3.63 14.46 -0.88
N VAL A 11 3.71 15.19 -1.99
CA VAL A 11 4.95 15.74 -2.52
C VAL A 11 4.86 17.26 -2.48
N THR A 12 5.78 17.91 -1.75
CA THR A 12 5.85 19.37 -1.67
C THR A 12 6.95 19.86 -2.59
N SER A 13 6.60 20.57 -3.66
CA SER A 13 7.53 21.10 -4.64
C SER A 13 7.27 22.58 -4.93
N ASN A 14 8.29 23.43 -4.80
CA ASN A 14 8.20 24.88 -5.05
C ASN A 14 7.03 25.56 -4.30
N GLY A 15 6.76 25.12 -3.07
CA GLY A 15 5.65 25.62 -2.24
C GLY A 15 4.25 25.14 -2.66
N ARG A 16 4.15 24.15 -3.56
CA ARG A 16 2.89 23.49 -3.93
C ARG A 16 2.89 22.04 -3.45
N ASP A 17 1.75 21.61 -2.93
CA ASP A 17 1.53 20.22 -2.50
C ASP A 17 0.77 19.43 -3.57
N TYR A 18 1.32 18.27 -3.92
CA TYR A 18 0.73 17.30 -4.82
C TYR A 18 0.38 16.05 -4.00
N ILE A 19 -0.91 15.70 -3.96
CA ILE A 19 -1.42 14.63 -3.09
C ILE A 19 -2.12 13.58 -3.95
N ASP A 20 -1.81 12.31 -3.69
CA ASP A 20 -2.56 11.20 -4.24
C ASP A 20 -2.64 10.04 -3.26
N THR A 21 -3.75 9.30 -3.29
CA THR A 21 -3.99 8.15 -2.42
C THR A 21 -4.25 6.92 -3.28
N VAL A 22 -3.42 5.90 -3.10
CA VAL A 22 -3.52 4.64 -3.83
C VAL A 22 -3.80 3.49 -2.86
N ARG A 23 -4.59 2.51 -3.30
CA ARG A 23 -4.76 1.27 -2.56
C ARG A 23 -3.66 0.29 -2.95
N MET A 24 -3.00 -0.28 -1.96
CA MET A 24 -1.94 -1.24 -2.15
C MET A 24 -2.24 -2.52 -1.38
N GLU A 25 -1.80 -3.64 -1.95
CA GLU A 25 -1.86 -4.96 -1.34
C GLU A 25 -0.42 -5.44 -1.17
N PHE A 26 -0.11 -5.95 0.03
CA PHE A 26 1.22 -6.43 0.41
C PHE A 26 1.11 -7.88 0.86
N GLU A 27 2.09 -8.69 0.48
CA GLU A 27 2.25 -10.02 1.05
C GLU A 27 3.05 -9.88 2.34
N ASP A 28 2.39 -10.16 3.46
CA ASP A 28 2.98 -10.32 4.78
C ASP A 28 3.47 -11.77 4.88
N GLU A 29 4.61 -12.05 4.23
CA GLU A 29 5.42 -13.25 4.47
C GLU A 29 6.45 -12.89 5.52
N ASP A 30 6.13 -13.14 6.79
CA ASP A 30 6.96 -12.94 7.96
C ASP A 30 7.48 -11.50 8.14
N TYR A 31 6.99 -10.84 9.19
CA TYR A 31 7.28 -9.47 9.69
C TYR A 31 8.77 -9.05 9.83
N THR A 32 9.71 -9.82 9.30
CA THR A 32 11.15 -9.74 9.50
C THR A 32 11.86 -8.89 8.44
N GLU A 33 11.40 -8.89 7.18
CA GLU A 33 12.02 -8.11 6.10
C GLU A 33 10.98 -7.41 5.22
N PHE A 34 10.83 -6.08 5.39
CA PHE A 34 9.97 -5.28 4.54
C PHE A 34 10.70 -4.90 3.24
N ASP A 35 10.26 -5.42 2.10
CA ASP A 35 10.79 -5.01 0.78
C ASP A 35 10.31 -3.60 0.42
N PHE A 36 11.05 -2.60 0.92
CA PHE A 36 10.80 -1.20 0.60
C PHE A 36 10.99 -0.90 -0.90
N GLY A 37 11.90 -1.61 -1.58
CA GLY A 37 12.19 -1.39 -3.00
C GLY A 37 11.02 -1.82 -3.89
N GLY A 38 10.47 -3.00 -3.63
CA GLY A 38 9.25 -3.51 -4.28
C GLY A 38 8.03 -2.64 -3.97
N PHE A 39 7.83 -2.29 -2.69
CA PHE A 39 6.79 -1.37 -2.25
C PHE A 39 6.84 -0.04 -3.03
N PHE A 40 8.01 0.60 -3.06
CA PHE A 40 8.15 1.92 -3.67
C PHE A 40 7.92 1.88 -5.18
N ARG A 41 8.38 0.81 -5.85
CA ARG A 41 8.17 0.63 -7.29
C ARG A 41 6.68 0.46 -7.62
N ASP A 42 5.95 -0.36 -6.86
CA ASP A 42 4.51 -0.55 -7.06
C ASP A 42 3.73 0.74 -6.75
N LEU A 43 4.14 1.47 -5.71
CA LEU A 43 3.58 2.77 -5.37
C LEU A 43 3.72 3.76 -6.52
N VAL A 44 4.93 3.97 -7.04
CA VAL A 44 5.18 4.92 -8.15
C VAL A 44 4.37 4.58 -9.40
N ASN A 45 4.20 3.29 -9.71
CA ASN A 45 3.41 2.85 -10.86
C ASN A 45 1.90 3.13 -10.73
N LYS A 46 1.39 3.30 -9.50
CA LYS A 46 -0.03 3.56 -9.20
C LYS A 46 -0.36 5.03 -9.00
N LEU A 47 0.65 5.87 -8.76
CA LEU A 47 0.46 7.31 -8.56
C LEU A 47 0.08 8.02 -9.87
N LYS A 48 -0.67 9.12 -9.75
CA LYS A 48 -0.93 10.03 -10.87
C LYS A 48 0.39 10.60 -11.44
N PRO A 49 0.50 10.77 -12.77
CA PRO A 49 1.71 11.32 -13.41
C PRO A 49 2.19 12.65 -12.82
N VAL A 50 1.25 13.55 -12.47
CA VAL A 50 1.57 14.86 -11.86
C VAL A 50 2.29 14.74 -10.51
N VAL A 51 2.01 13.68 -9.74
CA VAL A 51 2.70 13.42 -8.47
C VAL A 51 4.09 12.84 -8.73
N VAL A 52 4.19 11.92 -9.70
CA VAL A 52 5.47 11.31 -10.10
C VAL A 52 6.45 12.35 -10.63
N GLU A 53 6.00 13.28 -11.48
CA GLU A 53 6.81 14.39 -11.98
C GLU A 53 7.30 15.34 -10.88
N ALA A 54 6.57 15.41 -9.76
CA ALA A 54 6.93 16.22 -8.59
C ALA A 54 7.91 15.52 -7.65
N LEU A 55 7.99 14.17 -7.65
CA LEU A 55 8.87 13.38 -6.76
C LEU A 55 10.34 13.84 -6.72
N PRO A 56 11.01 14.22 -7.83
CA PRO A 56 12.41 14.63 -7.75
C PRO A 56 12.63 15.97 -7.01
N LYS A 57 11.57 16.67 -6.58
CA LYS A 57 11.66 17.99 -5.95
C LYS A 57 11.38 17.89 -4.43
N GLU A 58 12.43 17.49 -3.72
CA GLU A 58 12.84 17.86 -2.35
C GLU A 58 12.04 17.45 -1.10
N ARG A 59 10.73 17.14 -1.12
CA ARG A 59 10.09 16.53 0.07
C ARG A 59 8.94 15.59 -0.28
N ILE A 60 9.04 14.34 0.17
CA ILE A 60 8.02 13.31 0.03
C ILE A 60 7.60 12.85 1.43
N VAL A 61 6.29 12.88 1.70
CA VAL A 61 5.68 12.28 2.88
C VAL A 61 4.78 11.14 2.42
N ILE A 62 4.98 9.95 2.99
CA ILE A 62 4.19 8.76 2.71
C ILE A 62 3.43 8.39 3.97
N ASP A 63 2.11 8.53 3.93
CA ASP A 63 1.20 8.16 5.01
C ASP A 63 0.48 6.86 4.67
N ILE A 64 0.64 5.84 5.50
CA ILE A 64 -0.04 4.54 5.34
C ILE A 64 -1.15 4.44 6.37
N LYS A 65 -2.40 4.23 5.91
CA LYS A 65 -3.60 4.20 6.76
C LYS A 65 -4.51 3.03 6.38
N ASN A 66 -5.50 2.76 7.24
CA ASN A 66 -6.55 1.75 7.03
C ASN A 66 -6.01 0.36 6.68
N ILE A 67 -4.91 -0.04 7.33
CA ILE A 67 -4.30 -1.37 7.16
C ILE A 67 -5.30 -2.42 7.63
N ARG A 68 -5.64 -3.35 6.74
CA ARG A 68 -6.64 -4.40 6.95
C ARG A 68 -6.21 -5.68 6.26
N ARG A 69 -6.61 -6.84 6.77
CA ARG A 69 -6.41 -8.11 6.07
C ARG A 69 -7.24 -8.12 4.78
N SER A 70 -6.68 -8.66 3.70
CA SER A 70 -7.36 -8.79 2.40
C SER A 70 -8.61 -9.67 2.54
N MET A 71 -9.72 -9.31 1.89
CA MET A 71 -10.97 -10.07 1.97
C MET A 71 -10.83 -11.49 1.41
N VAL A 72 -9.89 -11.71 0.49
CA VAL A 72 -9.58 -13.02 -0.09
C VAL A 72 -9.10 -14.02 0.98
N ASP A 73 -8.39 -13.54 2.00
CA ASP A 73 -7.97 -14.40 3.12
C ASP A 73 -9.14 -14.71 4.07
N ARG A 74 -10.16 -13.84 4.13
CA ARG A 74 -11.34 -14.06 4.97
C ARG A 74 -12.25 -15.16 4.43
N GLU A 75 -12.50 -15.20 3.12
CA GLU A 75 -13.27 -16.29 2.49
C GLU A 75 -12.55 -17.64 2.64
N LYS A 76 -11.23 -17.67 2.44
CA LYS A 76 -10.43 -18.89 2.67
C LYS A 76 -10.43 -19.33 4.14
N LEU A 77 -10.47 -18.40 5.09
CA LEU A 77 -10.61 -18.69 6.52
C LEU A 77 -12.01 -19.23 6.85
N GLU A 78 -13.07 -18.62 6.33
CA GLU A 78 -14.45 -19.07 6.53
C GLU A 78 -14.67 -20.47 5.90
N GLU A 79 -14.12 -20.75 4.71
CA GLU A 79 -14.11 -22.08 4.10
C GLU A 79 -13.34 -23.12 4.93
N ALA A 80 -12.20 -22.74 5.51
CA ALA A 80 -11.41 -23.62 6.37
C ALA A 80 -12.14 -23.96 7.68
N TYR A 81 -12.82 -22.98 8.29
CA TYR A 81 -13.64 -23.21 9.49
C TYR A 81 -14.81 -24.15 9.22
N VAL A 82 -15.53 -23.98 8.10
CA VAL A 82 -16.66 -24.85 7.71
C VAL A 82 -16.23 -26.31 7.47
N LYS A 83 -14.98 -26.56 7.05
CA LYS A 83 -14.45 -27.92 6.86
C LYS A 83 -14.05 -28.62 8.16
N CYS A 84 -13.73 -27.88 9.23
CA CYS A 84 -13.37 -28.46 10.53
C CYS A 84 -14.58 -28.88 11.38
N GLU A 85 -15.78 -28.38 11.07
CA GLU A 85 -17.03 -28.71 11.78
C GLU A 85 -17.85 -29.84 11.11
N ARG A 86 -17.25 -30.59 10.16
CA ARG A 86 -17.86 -31.75 9.50
C ARG A 86 -17.15 -33.06 9.79
#